data_AF-A0A0J1ILH7-F1
#
_entry.id   AF-A0A0J1ILH7-F1
#
_cell.length_a   1.000
_cell.length_b   1.000
_cell.length_c   1.000
_cell.angle_alpha   90.00
_cell.angle_beta   90.00
_cell.angle_gamma   90.00
#
_symmetry.space_group_name_H-M   'P 1'
#
loop_
_entity.id
_entity.type
_entity.pdbx_description
1 polymer ?
#
loop_
_entity_poly.entity_id
_entity_poly.type
_entity_poly.pdbx_seq_one_letter_code
_entity_poly.pdbx_strand_id
1 'polypeptide(L)' 'MYRKNCDICNRPSYSSSERGRWICPICQNDLTEYPFFDAITFEQIHINYSFKKVLKSYQTQYYDRRQDK' A
#
# COMPACT_ATOMS: atom_id res chain seq x y z
N MET A 1 -6.34 -6.91 -0.54
CA MET A 1 -5.46 -6.68 -1.70
C MET A 1 -5.87 -5.36 -2.29
N TYR A 2 -4.93 -4.45 -2.52
CA TYR A 2 -5.25 -3.08 -2.94
C TYR A 2 -5.02 -2.93 -4.43
N ARG A 3 -5.78 -2.01 -5.01
CA ARG A 3 -5.66 -1.58 -6.41
C ARG A 3 -5.52 -0.06 -6.45
N LYS A 4 -4.65 0.42 -7.34
CA LYS A 4 -4.62 1.81 -7.82
C LYS A 4 -4.75 1.83 -9.33
N ASN A 5 -5.30 2.91 -9.88
CA ASN A 5 -5.42 3.06 -11.34
C ASN A 5 -4.39 4.06 -11.81
N CYS A 6 -3.51 3.66 -12.74
CA CYS A 6 -2.57 4.57 -13.37
C CYS A 6 -3.28 5.32 -14.50
N ASP A 7 -3.20 6.64 -14.49
CA ASP A 7 -3.77 7.57 -15.48
C ASP A 7 -2.98 7.60 -16.80
N ILE A 8 -1.66 7.42 -16.73
CA ILE A 8 -0.79 7.36 -17.91
C ILE A 8 -1.04 6.06 -18.68
N CYS A 9 -1.03 4.94 -17.95
CA CYS A 9 -1.15 3.61 -18.54
C CYS A 9 -2.62 3.19 -18.75
N ASN A 10 -3.59 3.88 -18.14
CA ASN A 10 -5.01 3.50 -18.04
C ASN A 10 -5.22 2.05 -17.62
N ARG A 11 -4.37 1.56 -16.70
CA ARG A 11 -4.34 0.17 -16.23
C ARG A 11 -4.34 0.09 -14.71
N PRO A 12 -4.95 -0.96 -14.13
CA PRO A 12 -4.84 -1.22 -12.72
C PRO A 12 -3.43 -1.66 -12.34
N SER A 13 -2.97 -1.20 -11.19
CA SER A 13 -1.79 -1.69 -10.49
C SER A 13 -2.25 -2.27 -9.16
N TYR A 14 -1.65 -3.38 -8.75
CA TYR A 14 -2.04 -4.11 -7.54
C TYR A 14 -0.89 -4.23 -6.55
N SER A 15 -1.22 -4.17 -5.26
CA SER A 15 -0.27 -4.36 -4.16
C SER A 15 -0.94 -5.09 -3.00
N SER A 16 -0.16 -5.86 -2.27
CA SER A 16 -0.59 -6.47 -1.00
C SER A 16 -0.58 -5.49 0.17
N SER A 17 0.08 -4.33 0.02
CA SER A 17 0.19 -3.31 1.06
C SER A 17 -0.31 -1.96 0.58
N GLU A 18 -0.99 -1.27 1.48
CA GLU A 18 -1.35 0.13 1.32
C GLU A 18 -0.20 1.12 1.61
N ARG A 19 0.94 0.63 2.12
CA ARG A 19 2.04 1.46 2.64
C ARG A 19 3.18 1.61 1.64
N GLY A 20 3.92 2.71 1.81
CA GLY A 20 5.15 2.99 1.08
C GLY A 20 4.90 3.62 -0.28
N ARG A 21 5.98 3.80 -1.05
CA ARG A 21 5.86 4.30 -2.43
C ARG A 21 5.18 3.25 -3.29
N TRP A 22 4.28 3.71 -4.16
CA TRP A 22 3.63 2.85 -5.12
C TRP A 22 4.01 3.30 -6.52
N ILE A 23 4.88 2.53 -7.18
CA ILE A 23 5.29 2.82 -8.55
C ILE A 23 4.50 1.95 -9.51
N CYS A 24 3.95 2.53 -10.57
CA CYS A 24 3.30 1.78 -11.64
C CYS A 24 4.32 0.81 -12.26
N PRO A 25 4.07 -0.51 -12.29
CA PRO A 25 5.02 -1.48 -12.82
C PRO A 25 5.18 -1.42 -14.35
N ILE A 26 4.34 -0.65 -15.04
CA ILE A 26 4.33 -0.56 -16.50
C ILE A 26 5.05 0.70 -16.97
N CYS A 27 4.61 1.87 -16.52
CA CYS A 27 5.14 3.17 -16.96
C CYS A 27 6.04 3.87 -15.92
N GLN A 28 6.30 3.23 -14.77
CA GLN A 28 7.09 3.81 -13.66
C GLN A 28 6.54 5.13 -13.08
N ASN A 29 5.31 5.50 -13.41
CA ASN A 29 4.65 6.65 -12.80
C ASN A 29 4.47 6.43 -11.28
N ASP A 30 4.63 7.49 -10.51
CA ASP A 30 4.37 7.44 -9.08
C ASP A 30 2.86 7.52 -8.80
N LEU A 31 2.33 6.47 -8.19
CA LEU A 31 0.93 6.31 -7.80
C LEU A 31 0.74 6.48 -6.28
N THR A 32 1.75 6.93 -5.54
CA THR A 32 1.72 6.98 -4.07
C THR A 32 0.52 7.78 -3.54
N GLU A 33 0.19 8.90 -4.18
CA GLU A 33 -0.93 9.77 -3.79
C GLU A 33 -2.28 9.39 -4.42
N TYR A 34 -2.30 8.36 -5.28
CA TYR A 34 -3.53 7.95 -5.95
C TYR A 34 -4.49 7.25 -4.98
N PRO A 35 -5.82 7.37 -5.20
CA PRO A 35 -6.81 6.71 -4.36
C PRO A 35 -6.67 5.20 -4.40
N PHE A 36 -6.92 4.57 -3.26
CA PHE A 36 -6.95 3.12 -3.12
C PHE A 36 -8.35 2.59 -3.43
N PHE A 37 -8.37 1.42 -4.05
CA PHE A 37 -9.58 0.65 -4.29
C PHE A 37 -9.38 -0.79 -3.81
N ASP A 38 -10.47 -1.45 -3.46
CA ASP A 38 -10.46 -2.89 -3.27
C ASP A 38 -10.20 -3.59 -4.61
N ALA A 39 -9.31 -4.58 -4.61
CA ALA A 39 -8.93 -5.28 -5.84
C ALA A 39 -10.06 -6.16 -6.43
N ILE A 40 -11.06 -6.53 -5.62
CA ILE A 40 -12.15 -7.43 -5.98
C ILE A 40 -13.45 -6.63 -6.15
N THR A 41 -13.83 -5.82 -5.16
CA THR A 41 -15.11 -5.09 -5.17
C THR A 41 -15.04 -3.78 -5.95
N PHE A 42 -13.82 -3.26 -6.20
CA PHE A 42 -13.56 -1.96 -6.85
C PHE A 42 -14.08 -0.74 -6.10
N GLU A 43 -14.52 -0.91 -4.85
CA GLU A 43 -14.94 0.18 -3.99
C GLU A 43 -13.73 0.99 -3.53
N GLN A 44 -13.92 2.31 -3.37
CA GLN A 44 -12.86 3.19 -2.89
C GLN A 44 -12.59 2.95 -1.40
N ILE A 45 -11.31 2.75 -1.06
CA ILE A 45 -10.86 2.55 0.31
C ILE A 45 -10.26 3.86 0.83
N HIS A 46 -10.89 4.44 1.84
CA HIS A 46 -10.36 5.60 2.55
C HIS A 46 -9.39 5.14 3.64
N ILE A 47 -8.09 5.34 3.40
CA ILE A 47 -7.07 4.90 4.34
C ILE A 47 -6.84 5.99 5.38
N ASN A 48 -7.43 5.82 6.55
CA ASN A 48 -7.19 6.70 7.69
C ASN A 48 -6.07 6.11 8.56
N TYR A 49 -4.84 6.62 8.41
CA TYR A 49 -3.74 6.18 9.23
C TYR A 49 -3.79 6.81 10.61
N SER A 50 -3.96 5.97 11.64
CA SER A 50 -3.52 6.34 12.98
C SER A 50 -2.01 6.11 13.08
N PHE A 51 -1.23 7.19 13.13
CA PHE A 51 0.23 7.17 13.29
C PHE A 51 0.70 6.24 14.43
N LYS A 52 -0.11 6.13 15.50
CA LYS A 52 0.12 5.21 16.63
C LYS A 52 0.15 3.73 16.22
N LYS A 53 -0.70 3.31 15.28
CA LYS A 53 -0.72 1.92 14.77
C LYS A 53 0.53 1.60 13.95
N VAL A 54 1.02 2.57 13.19
CA VAL A 54 2.23 2.43 12.36
C VAL A 54 3.47 2.24 13.26
N LEU A 55 3.67 3.10 14.25
CA LEU A 55 4.76 2.97 15.22
C LEU A 55 4.75 1.62 15.93
N LYS A 56 3.58 1.14 16.34
CA LYS A 56 3.43 -0.16 17.02
C LYS A 56 3.86 -1.32 16.11
N SER A 57 3.52 -1.28 14.82
CA SER A 57 3.90 -2.34 13.87
C SER A 57 5.42 -2.44 13.66
N TYR A 58 6.13 -1.30 13.59
CA TYR A 58 7.59 -1.29 13.50
C TYR A 58 8.25 -1.84 14.77
N GLN A 59 7.71 -1.52 15.95
CA GLN A 59 8.19 -2.07 17.22
C GLN A 59 8.06 -3.60 17.24
N THR A 60 6.90 -4.15 16.88
CA THR A 60 6.68 -5.61 16.87
C THR A 60 7.65 -6.33 15.91
N GLN A 61 7.81 -5.83 14.68
CA GLN A 61 8.73 -6.42 13.70
C GLN A 61 10.19 -6.45 14.16
N TYR A 62 10.62 -5.46 14.95
CA TYR A 62 11.97 -5.39 15.50
C TYR A 62 12.20 -6.41 16.63
N TYR A 63 11.18 -6.64 17.47
CA TYR A 63 11.26 -7.62 18.55
C TYR A 63 11.16 -9.07 18.06
N ASP A 64 10.28 -9.39 17.09
CA ASP A 64 10.20 -10.72 16.47
C ASP A 64 11.54 -11.16 15.90
N ARG A 65 12.20 -10.28 15.13
CA ARG A 65 13.48 -10.58 14.47
C ARG A 65 14.65 -10.80 15.45
N ARG A 66 14.49 -10.49 16.74
CA ARG A 66 15.48 -10.78 17.79
C ARG A 66 15.24 -12.11 18.50
N GLN A 67 14.04 -12.68 18.46
CA GLN A 67 13.74 -13.96 19.11
C GLN A 67 14.15 -15.18 18.26
N ASP A 68 14.38 -14.99 16.96
CA ASP A 68 14.85 -16.02 16.02
C ASP A 68 16.39 -16.16 15.95
N LYS A 69 17.13 -15.60 16.91
CA LYS A 69 18.60 -15.73 17.04
C LYS A 69 18.99 -16.28 18.40
#